data_AF-A0A7C4RAJ1-F1
#
_entry.id   AF-A0A7C4RAJ1-F1
#
_cell.length_a   1.000
_cell.length_b   1.000
_cell.length_c   1.000
_cell.angle_alpha   90.00
_cell.angle_beta   90.00
_cell.angle_gamma   90.00
#
_symmetry.space_group_name_H-M   'P 1'
#
loop_
_entity.id
_entity.type
_entity.pdbx_description
1 polymer ?
#
loop_
_entity_poly.entity_id
_entity_poly.type
_entity_poly.pdbx_seq_one_letter_code
_entity_poly.pdbx_strand_id
1 'polypeptide(L)'
;ALINDWFAHFLQSSLSKCGMIIGFVGHGGIFRKKALDDIGGWMTDTIAEDLDIAYRIQLKGWDALYLEDAASFEEVPPSYYSAVIRFKRHLKGPIQNLLKYWWSIIKYRSLSPLKKIEALTQLAYSLVYPLGLICLALTIFTYTVVPGIIIDGFWHSIAGLMSSALILVSFPYIALMISPIPSFLIILITSAPISILFPKRRKILGEIGGVDFGVIFGLMLVWYDNMLNCLSSIAEILMGKEGEWIPTERILKRNIYVDGGKRRREAILRILASITIVLFFVNILLTNFSLNSTGILLPAALWLYSAYLIITRK
;
A
#
# COMPACT_ATOMS: atom_id res chain seq x y z
N ALA A 1 -5.67 -10.91 -1.38
CA ALA A 1 -6.03 -11.83 -0.30
C ALA A 1 -5.28 -11.42 0.96
N LEU A 2 -4.06 -11.87 1.21
CA LEU A 2 -3.37 -11.67 2.49
C LEU A 2 -3.28 -10.23 3.02
N ILE A 3 -3.03 -9.22 2.16
CA ILE A 3 -3.05 -7.80 2.57
C ILE A 3 -4.46 -7.36 3.02
N ASN A 4 -5.51 -7.79 2.30
CA ASN A 4 -6.89 -7.47 2.65
C ASN A 4 -7.31 -8.20 3.92
N ASP A 5 -6.91 -9.46 4.08
CA ASP A 5 -7.22 -10.26 5.27
C ASP A 5 -6.56 -9.66 6.52
N TRP A 6 -5.31 -9.19 6.39
CA TRP A 6 -4.62 -8.51 7.48
C TRP A 6 -5.34 -7.21 7.88
N PHE A 7 -5.72 -6.40 6.89
CA PHE A 7 -6.48 -5.16 7.11
C PHE A 7 -7.83 -5.43 7.77
N ALA A 8 -8.61 -6.39 7.26
CA ALA A 8 -9.94 -6.70 7.77
C ALA A 8 -9.86 -7.29 9.19
N HIS A 9 -9.09 -8.36 9.40
CA HIS A 9 -9.11 -9.09 10.67
C HIS A 9 -8.33 -8.41 11.78
N PHE A 10 -7.18 -7.79 11.49
CA PHE A 10 -6.37 -7.18 12.54
C PHE A 10 -6.73 -5.71 12.73
N LEU A 11 -6.70 -4.90 11.66
CA LEU A 11 -6.89 -3.46 11.79
C LEU A 11 -8.33 -3.11 12.15
N GLN A 12 -9.34 -3.56 11.37
CA GLN A 12 -10.74 -3.21 11.64
C GLN A 12 -11.23 -3.74 12.99
N SER A 13 -10.83 -4.96 13.38
CA SER A 13 -11.08 -5.50 14.72
C SER A 13 -10.49 -4.61 15.82
N SER A 14 -9.21 -4.24 15.70
CA SER A 14 -8.52 -3.41 16.69
C SER A 14 -9.17 -2.03 16.79
N LEU A 15 -9.52 -1.41 15.67
CA LEU A 15 -10.22 -0.13 15.62
C LEU A 15 -11.57 -0.23 16.33
N SER A 16 -12.35 -1.28 16.05
CA SER A 16 -13.64 -1.49 16.70
C SER A 16 -13.53 -1.69 18.21
N LYS A 17 -12.59 -2.52 18.67
CA LYS A 17 -12.36 -2.78 20.10
C LYS A 17 -11.89 -1.53 20.85
N CYS A 18 -11.13 -0.67 20.17
CA CYS A 18 -10.66 0.60 20.72
C CYS A 18 -11.67 1.75 20.54
N GLY A 19 -12.84 1.50 19.95
CA GLY A 19 -13.86 2.52 19.67
C GLY A 19 -13.36 3.63 18.73
N MET A 20 -12.43 3.32 17.84
CA MET A 20 -11.90 4.23 16.82
C MET A 20 -12.87 4.33 15.64
N ILE A 21 -12.63 5.30 14.75
CA ILE A 21 -13.37 5.37 13.48
C ILE A 21 -13.03 4.15 12.64
N ILE A 22 -14.05 3.50 12.11
CA ILE A 22 -13.96 2.31 11.26
C ILE A 22 -14.33 2.70 9.82
N GLY A 23 -13.44 2.44 8.86
CA GLY A 23 -13.76 2.58 7.44
C GLY A 23 -14.63 1.41 6.93
N PHE A 24 -15.53 1.68 5.98
CA PHE A 24 -16.27 0.63 5.28
C PHE A 24 -15.60 0.31 3.95
N VAL A 25 -15.40 -0.99 3.67
CA VAL A 25 -14.61 -1.50 2.53
C VAL A 25 -15.49 -2.05 1.41
N GLY A 26 -16.74 -1.57 1.34
CA GLY A 26 -17.65 -1.82 0.21
C GLY A 26 -18.40 -3.14 0.22
N HIS A 27 -18.14 -4.06 1.15
CA HIS A 27 -18.88 -5.33 1.28
C HIS A 27 -19.04 -5.79 2.74
N GLY A 28 -20.01 -6.68 2.99
CA GLY A 28 -20.23 -7.27 4.31
C GLY A 28 -20.77 -6.31 5.39
N GLY A 29 -21.13 -5.07 5.02
CA GLY A 29 -21.63 -4.05 5.95
C GLY A 29 -23.14 -3.97 5.98
N ILE A 30 -23.69 -3.67 7.16
CA ILE A 30 -25.11 -3.42 7.37
C ILE A 30 -25.25 -2.03 8.01
N PHE A 31 -26.16 -1.22 7.46
CA PHE A 31 -26.43 0.12 7.95
C PHE A 31 -27.85 0.21 8.49
N ARG A 32 -28.02 0.88 9.62
CA ARG A 32 -29.36 1.25 10.07
C ARG A 32 -29.91 2.30 9.11
N LYS A 33 -31.13 2.09 8.60
CA LYS A 33 -31.79 3.03 7.67
C LYS A 33 -31.75 4.48 8.19
N LYS A 34 -32.11 4.68 9.46
CA LYS A 34 -32.08 6.00 10.12
C LYS A 34 -30.68 6.67 10.05
N ALA A 35 -29.60 5.90 10.19
CA ALA A 35 -28.25 6.44 10.10
C ALA A 35 -27.93 6.94 8.69
N LEU A 36 -28.42 6.25 7.65
CA LEU A 36 -28.31 6.68 6.26
C LEU A 36 -29.15 7.94 6.01
N ASP A 37 -30.36 8.00 6.55
CA ASP A 37 -31.23 9.17 6.42
C ASP A 37 -30.59 10.42 7.06
N ASP A 38 -29.95 10.28 8.23
CA ASP A 38 -29.30 11.39 8.97
C ASP A 38 -28.13 12.04 8.22
N ILE A 39 -27.47 11.30 7.32
CA ILE A 39 -26.35 11.78 6.50
C ILE A 39 -26.77 12.16 5.07
N GLY A 40 -28.04 11.94 4.70
CA GLY A 40 -28.55 12.20 3.35
C GLY A 40 -28.21 11.13 2.31
N GLY A 41 -27.93 9.89 2.73
CA GLY A 41 -27.64 8.77 1.83
C GLY A 41 -26.23 8.77 1.23
N TRP A 42 -26.07 8.09 0.08
CA TRP A 42 -24.80 7.92 -0.62
C TRP A 42 -24.40 9.19 -1.40
N MET A 43 -23.10 9.47 -1.46
CA MET A 43 -22.53 10.54 -2.29
C MET A 43 -21.59 9.91 -3.34
N THR A 44 -21.62 10.42 -4.57
CA THR A 44 -20.87 9.88 -5.72
C THR A 44 -19.70 10.78 -6.14
N ASP A 45 -19.35 11.77 -5.32
CA ASP A 45 -18.29 12.74 -5.59
C ASP A 45 -16.88 12.20 -5.29
N THR A 46 -16.78 11.05 -4.62
CA THR A 46 -15.54 10.31 -4.43
C THR A 46 -15.65 8.91 -5.05
N ILE A 47 -14.52 8.34 -5.46
CA ILE A 47 -14.47 6.98 -6.03
C ILE A 47 -14.58 5.87 -4.96
N ALA A 48 -14.56 6.25 -3.68
CA ALA A 48 -14.73 5.38 -2.52
C ALA A 48 -15.90 5.88 -1.68
N GLU A 49 -17.09 5.78 -2.26
CA GLU A 49 -18.37 6.16 -1.66
C GLU A 49 -18.68 5.35 -0.39
N ASP A 50 -18.14 4.15 -0.30
CA ASP A 50 -18.18 3.25 0.85
C ASP A 50 -17.40 3.80 2.04
N LEU A 51 -16.18 4.28 1.82
CA LEU A 51 -15.39 4.91 2.86
C LEU A 51 -15.99 6.26 3.28
N ASP A 52 -16.50 7.03 2.32
CA ASP A 52 -17.19 8.31 2.55
C ASP A 52 -18.37 8.15 3.52
N ILE A 53 -19.24 7.16 3.25
CA ILE A 53 -20.45 6.96 4.03
C ILE A 53 -20.13 6.56 5.48
N ALA A 54 -19.11 5.73 5.68
CA ALA A 54 -18.68 5.30 7.01
C ALA A 54 -18.21 6.48 7.87
N TYR A 55 -17.45 7.41 7.28
CA TYR A 55 -16.98 8.60 7.98
C TYR A 55 -18.13 9.56 8.30
N ARG A 56 -19.04 9.80 7.34
CA ARG A 56 -20.20 10.69 7.60
C ARG A 56 -21.10 10.17 8.70
N ILE A 57 -21.38 8.86 8.73
CA ILE A 57 -22.21 8.24 9.78
C ILE A 57 -21.57 8.44 11.14
N GLN A 58 -20.29 8.12 11.29
CA GLN A 58 -19.59 8.24 12.58
C GLN A 58 -19.38 9.70 13.00
N LEU A 59 -19.18 10.63 12.06
CA LEU A 59 -19.14 12.07 12.35
C LEU A 59 -20.52 12.65 12.72
N LYS A 60 -21.62 11.94 12.46
CA LYS A 60 -22.94 12.25 13.01
C LYS A 60 -23.18 11.65 14.41
N GLY A 61 -22.19 10.96 14.97
CA GLY A 61 -22.26 10.38 16.32
C GLY A 61 -22.84 8.96 16.37
N TRP A 62 -22.97 8.30 15.22
CA TRP A 62 -23.34 6.88 15.18
C TRP A 62 -22.13 6.00 15.48
N ASP A 63 -22.34 4.93 16.23
CA ASP A 63 -21.32 3.92 16.49
C ASP A 63 -21.19 2.93 15.33
N ALA A 64 -19.98 2.42 15.14
CA ALA A 64 -19.66 1.35 14.20
C ALA A 64 -19.02 0.17 14.95
N LEU A 65 -19.33 -1.05 14.51
CA LEU A 65 -18.81 -2.29 15.09
C LEU A 65 -18.31 -3.21 13.98
N TYR A 66 -17.17 -3.84 14.20
CA TYR A 66 -16.64 -4.91 13.35
C TYR A 66 -16.92 -6.26 14.02
N LEU A 67 -17.60 -7.17 13.31
CA LEU A 67 -17.93 -8.51 13.78
C LEU A 67 -16.99 -9.53 13.14
N GLU A 68 -16.08 -10.11 13.92
CA GLU A 68 -15.08 -11.06 13.42
C GLU A 68 -15.70 -12.35 12.85
N ASP A 69 -16.81 -12.81 13.43
CA ASP A 69 -17.50 -14.03 13.01
C ASP A 69 -18.41 -13.83 11.78
N ALA A 70 -18.62 -12.59 11.35
CA ALA A 70 -19.44 -12.27 10.19
C ALA A 70 -18.61 -12.36 8.89
N ALA A 71 -18.41 -13.58 8.40
CA ALA A 71 -17.61 -13.83 7.20
C ALA A 71 -18.33 -13.39 5.91
N SER A 72 -17.58 -12.73 5.02
CA SER A 72 -18.01 -12.43 3.65
C SER A 72 -16.90 -12.86 2.68
N PHE A 73 -17.26 -13.58 1.64
CA PHE A 73 -16.29 -13.94 0.60
C PHE A 73 -16.09 -12.77 -0.37
N GLU A 74 -14.83 -12.48 -0.67
CA GLU A 74 -14.45 -11.46 -1.64
C GLU A 74 -13.97 -12.11 -2.94
N GLU A 75 -14.46 -11.61 -4.07
CA GLU A 75 -13.94 -11.98 -5.38
C GLU A 75 -12.62 -11.26 -5.66
N VAL A 76 -11.54 -12.02 -5.85
CA VAL A 76 -10.24 -11.46 -6.23
C VAL A 76 -10.21 -11.09 -7.73
N PRO A 77 -9.47 -10.05 -8.12
CA PRO A 77 -9.35 -9.69 -9.54
C PRO A 77 -8.83 -10.87 -10.38
N PRO A 78 -9.42 -11.13 -11.56
CA PRO A 78 -9.10 -12.30 -12.39
C PRO A 78 -7.77 -12.18 -13.15
N SER A 79 -7.17 -10.99 -13.21
CA SER A 79 -5.88 -10.72 -13.84
C SER A 79 -5.11 -9.66 -13.07
N TYR A 80 -3.79 -9.62 -13.28
CA TYR A 80 -2.95 -8.61 -12.63
C TYR A 80 -3.33 -7.18 -13.03
N TYR A 81 -3.68 -6.94 -14.30
CA TYR A 81 -4.13 -5.63 -14.75
C TYR A 81 -5.43 -5.19 -14.07
N SER A 82 -6.38 -6.10 -13.89
CA SER A 82 -7.62 -5.84 -13.14
C SER A 82 -7.33 -5.52 -11.67
N ALA A 83 -6.29 -6.13 -11.08
CA ALA A 83 -5.80 -5.77 -9.76
C ALA A 83 -5.19 -4.37 -9.71
N VAL A 84 -4.39 -3.97 -10.71
CA VAL A 84 -3.84 -2.60 -10.81
C VAL A 84 -4.94 -1.55 -10.86
N ILE A 85 -5.98 -1.75 -11.68
CA ILE A 85 -7.15 -0.84 -11.73
C ILE A 85 -7.80 -0.75 -10.34
N ARG A 86 -7.99 -1.90 -9.69
CA ARG A 86 -8.57 -1.94 -8.35
C ARG A 86 -7.71 -1.15 -7.35
N PHE A 87 -6.40 -1.37 -7.33
CA PHE A 87 -5.49 -0.65 -6.43
C PHE A 87 -5.48 0.85 -6.68
N LYS A 88 -5.51 1.31 -7.94
CA LYS A 88 -5.63 2.75 -8.24
C LYS A 88 -6.85 3.39 -7.58
N ARG A 89 -8.00 2.70 -7.61
CA ARG A 89 -9.22 3.15 -6.91
C ARG A 89 -9.04 3.16 -5.40
N HIS A 90 -8.49 2.09 -4.84
CA HIS A 90 -8.23 1.99 -3.40
C HIS A 90 -7.19 3.02 -2.92
N LEU A 91 -6.27 3.46 -3.78
CA LEU A 91 -5.31 4.51 -3.44
C LEU A 91 -5.92 5.91 -3.57
N LYS A 92 -6.74 6.13 -4.60
CA LYS A 92 -7.36 7.43 -4.92
C LYS A 92 -8.45 7.82 -3.92
N GLY A 93 -9.36 6.89 -3.61
CA GLY A 93 -10.52 7.14 -2.77
C GLY A 93 -10.21 7.70 -1.37
N PRO A 94 -9.31 7.08 -0.59
CA PRO A 94 -8.89 7.59 0.71
C PRO A 94 -8.31 9.00 0.63
N ILE A 95 -7.55 9.33 -0.41
CA ILE A 95 -6.99 10.69 -0.60
C ILE A 95 -8.11 11.70 -0.89
N GLN A 96 -9.09 11.35 -1.73
CA GLN A 96 -10.26 12.20 -1.97
C GLN A 96 -11.04 12.45 -0.67
N ASN A 97 -11.29 11.39 0.11
CA ASN A 97 -11.96 11.49 1.40
C ASN A 97 -11.12 12.28 2.42
N LEU A 98 -9.79 12.15 2.41
CA LEU A 98 -8.88 12.97 3.23
C LEU A 98 -9.09 14.45 2.91
N LEU A 99 -8.99 14.83 1.63
CA LEU A 99 -9.15 16.22 1.20
C LEU A 99 -10.55 16.77 1.54
N LYS A 100 -11.59 15.94 1.45
CA LYS A 100 -12.97 16.30 1.77
C LYS A 100 -13.20 16.47 3.27
N TYR A 101 -12.60 15.63 4.11
CA TYR A 101 -12.98 15.50 5.52
C TYR A 101 -11.92 15.90 6.55
N TRP A 102 -10.65 16.12 6.17
CA TRP A 102 -9.56 16.38 7.13
C TRP A 102 -9.90 17.51 8.11
N TRP A 103 -10.44 18.63 7.61
CA TRP A 103 -10.78 19.77 8.43
C TRP A 103 -11.99 19.52 9.33
N SER A 104 -12.99 18.83 8.82
CA SER A 104 -14.19 18.43 9.57
C SER A 104 -13.80 17.50 10.73
N ILE A 105 -12.91 16.54 10.49
CA ILE A 105 -12.38 15.63 11.52
C ILE A 105 -11.64 16.40 12.61
N ILE A 106 -10.75 17.33 12.24
CA ILE A 106 -9.97 18.13 13.21
C ILE A 106 -10.91 19.00 14.07
N LYS A 107 -11.90 19.65 13.46
CA LYS A 107 -12.84 20.55 14.14
C LYS A 107 -13.87 19.85 15.00
N TYR A 108 -14.14 18.57 14.74
CA TYR A 108 -15.19 17.85 15.45
C TYR A 108 -14.82 17.65 16.93
N ARG A 109 -15.57 18.29 17.83
CA ARG A 109 -15.19 18.41 19.25
C ARG A 109 -15.35 17.11 20.06
N SER A 110 -16.28 16.25 19.68
CA SER A 110 -16.56 14.99 20.39
C SER A 110 -15.58 13.86 20.03
N LEU A 111 -14.71 14.03 19.03
CA LEU A 111 -13.62 13.08 18.78
C LEU A 111 -12.41 13.43 19.66
N SER A 112 -11.87 12.43 20.34
CA SER A 112 -10.60 12.55 21.06
C SER A 112 -9.43 12.79 20.09
N PRO A 113 -8.32 13.40 20.54
CA PRO A 113 -7.15 13.61 19.69
C PRO A 113 -6.64 12.31 19.03
N LEU A 114 -6.65 11.21 19.77
CA LEU A 114 -6.24 9.91 19.26
C LEU A 114 -7.16 9.41 18.13
N LYS A 115 -8.50 9.51 18.29
CA LYS A 115 -9.44 9.15 17.21
C LYS A 115 -9.25 10.02 15.97
N LYS A 116 -8.91 11.31 16.14
CA LYS A 116 -8.62 12.21 15.02
C LYS A 116 -7.37 11.80 14.26
N ILE A 117 -6.26 11.55 14.98
CA ILE A 117 -5.01 11.11 14.37
C ILE A 117 -5.24 9.79 13.63
N GLU A 118 -5.89 8.82 14.26
CA GLU A 118 -6.17 7.52 13.65
C GLU A 118 -7.06 7.65 12.39
N ALA A 119 -8.13 8.44 12.47
CA ALA A 119 -9.02 8.67 11.34
C ALA A 119 -8.32 9.38 10.18
N LEU A 120 -7.43 10.33 10.45
CA LEU A 120 -6.63 10.98 9.41
C LEU A 120 -5.58 10.04 8.83
N THR A 121 -4.92 9.22 9.66
CA THR A 121 -3.97 8.19 9.20
C THR A 121 -4.64 7.19 8.26
N GLN A 122 -5.85 6.73 8.60
CA GLN A 122 -6.64 5.84 7.75
C GLN A 122 -7.02 6.46 6.41
N LEU A 123 -7.25 7.78 6.33
CA LEU A 123 -7.49 8.44 5.04
C LEU A 123 -6.18 8.77 4.29
N ALA A 124 -5.09 8.96 5.03
CA ALA A 124 -3.77 9.33 4.51
C ALA A 124 -2.88 8.13 4.15
N TYR A 125 -3.27 6.88 4.43
CA TYR A 125 -2.37 5.72 4.28
C TYR A 125 -1.77 5.61 2.87
N SER A 126 -2.53 5.96 1.83
CA SER A 126 -2.07 5.94 0.44
C SER A 126 -0.86 6.84 0.19
N LEU A 127 -0.67 7.89 1.01
CA LEU A 127 0.47 8.81 0.93
C LEU A 127 1.79 8.17 1.33
N VAL A 128 1.77 6.95 1.90
CA VAL A 128 2.99 6.16 2.14
C VAL A 128 3.76 5.89 0.85
N TYR A 129 3.08 5.73 -0.29
CA TYR A 129 3.70 5.38 -1.56
C TYR A 129 4.45 6.57 -2.22
N PRO A 130 3.90 7.81 -2.25
CA PRO A 130 4.65 9.02 -2.55
C PRO A 130 5.86 9.23 -1.63
N LEU A 131 5.72 8.94 -0.32
CA LEU A 131 6.87 8.98 0.60
C LEU A 131 7.97 8.01 0.14
N GLY A 132 7.61 6.80 -0.29
CA GLY A 132 8.55 5.85 -0.90
C GLY A 132 9.28 6.41 -2.13
N LEU A 133 8.59 7.14 -3.01
CA LEU A 133 9.20 7.79 -4.17
C LEU A 133 10.17 8.90 -3.79
N ILE A 134 9.81 9.72 -2.78
CA ILE A 134 10.69 10.75 -2.23
C ILE A 134 11.93 10.11 -1.64
N CYS A 135 11.76 9.05 -0.84
CA CYS A 135 12.86 8.28 -0.29
C CYS A 135 13.75 7.68 -1.38
N LEU A 136 13.19 7.15 -2.46
CA LEU A 136 13.95 6.64 -3.61
C LEU A 136 14.79 7.74 -4.26
N ALA A 137 14.19 8.92 -4.52
CA ALA A 137 14.89 10.05 -5.11
C ALA A 137 16.03 10.56 -4.21
N LEU A 138 15.78 10.70 -2.90
CA LEU A 138 16.80 11.08 -1.92
C LEU A 138 17.92 10.05 -1.85
N THR A 139 17.57 8.76 -1.90
CA THR A 139 18.55 7.66 -1.88
C THR A 139 19.45 7.72 -3.11
N ILE A 140 18.89 7.88 -4.31
CA ILE A 140 19.65 8.08 -5.54
C ILE A 140 20.58 9.29 -5.40
N PHE A 141 20.06 10.43 -4.94
CA PHE A 141 20.87 11.64 -4.73
C PHE A 141 22.03 11.40 -3.75
N THR A 142 21.77 10.76 -2.62
CA THR A 142 22.81 10.43 -1.64
C THR A 142 23.89 9.53 -2.24
N TYR A 143 23.51 8.46 -2.95
CA TYR A 143 24.47 7.57 -3.59
C TYR A 143 25.23 8.19 -4.77
N THR A 144 24.71 9.26 -5.39
CA THR A 144 25.44 10.00 -6.43
C THR A 144 26.45 10.98 -5.83
N VAL A 145 26.15 11.59 -4.69
CA VAL A 145 26.98 12.69 -4.12
C VAL A 145 27.97 12.21 -3.07
N VAL A 146 27.59 11.23 -2.25
CA VAL A 146 28.41 10.79 -1.12
C VAL A 146 29.25 9.58 -1.52
N PRO A 147 30.57 9.57 -1.21
CA PRO A 147 31.43 8.41 -1.46
C PRO A 147 30.85 7.11 -0.90
N GLY A 148 30.76 6.08 -1.74
CA GLY A 148 30.16 4.79 -1.39
C GLY A 148 30.78 4.15 -0.14
N ILE A 149 32.09 4.33 0.07
CA ILE A 149 32.80 3.87 1.28
C ILE A 149 32.24 4.47 2.58
N ILE A 150 31.81 5.73 2.57
CA ILE A 150 31.21 6.40 3.72
C ILE A 150 29.82 5.83 3.98
N ILE A 151 29.04 5.62 2.92
CA ILE A 151 27.68 5.07 3.02
C ILE A 151 27.73 3.62 3.52
N ASP A 152 28.62 2.79 2.97
CA ASP A 152 28.82 1.43 3.46
C ASP A 152 29.30 1.44 4.91
N GLY A 153 30.25 2.30 5.28
CA GLY A 153 30.67 2.48 6.67
C GLY A 153 29.50 2.83 7.61
N PHE A 154 28.58 3.70 7.19
CA PHE A 154 27.38 4.01 7.95
C PHE A 154 26.49 2.78 8.14
N TRP A 155 26.18 2.02 7.08
CA TRP A 155 25.30 0.85 7.17
C TRP A 155 25.88 -0.30 7.99
N HIS A 156 27.20 -0.39 8.10
CA HIS A 156 27.88 -1.35 8.99
C HIS A 156 27.96 -0.89 10.45
N SER A 157 27.65 0.37 10.74
CA SER A 157 27.67 0.90 12.10
C SER A 157 26.41 0.50 12.89
N ILE A 158 26.49 0.60 14.23
CA ILE A 158 25.33 0.43 15.12
C ILE A 158 24.21 1.39 14.75
N ALA A 159 24.55 2.64 14.42
CA ALA A 159 23.57 3.64 14.00
C ALA A 159 22.84 3.21 12.72
N GLY A 160 23.57 2.73 11.71
CA GLY A 160 22.99 2.22 10.47
C GLY A 160 22.08 1.01 10.68
N LEU A 161 22.49 0.06 11.53
CA LEU A 161 21.66 -1.09 11.89
C LEU A 161 20.38 -0.66 12.63
N MET A 162 20.45 0.27 13.58
CA MET A 162 19.28 0.81 14.28
C MET A 162 18.34 1.56 13.33
N SER A 163 18.88 2.38 12.43
CA SER A 163 18.10 3.06 11.40
C SER A 163 17.40 2.06 10.48
N SER A 164 18.11 1.02 10.03
CA SER A 164 17.51 -0.02 9.20
C SER A 164 16.40 -0.78 9.91
N ALA A 165 16.58 -1.15 11.19
CA ALA A 165 15.54 -1.78 11.99
C ALA A 165 14.30 -0.90 12.14
N LEU A 166 14.48 0.38 12.43
CA LEU A 166 13.37 1.33 12.57
C LEU A 166 12.59 1.49 11.26
N ILE A 167 13.28 1.64 10.13
CA ILE A 167 12.65 1.76 8.82
C ILE A 167 11.99 0.44 8.44
N LEU A 168 12.59 -0.71 8.74
CA LEU A 168 12.04 -2.03 8.41
C LEU A 168 10.72 -2.30 9.15
N VAL A 169 10.65 -1.94 10.44
CA VAL A 169 9.43 -2.07 11.23
C VAL A 169 8.34 -1.11 10.76
N SER A 170 8.71 0.10 10.35
CA SER A 170 7.75 1.14 9.97
C SER A 170 7.28 1.01 8.51
N PHE A 171 8.22 0.81 7.59
CA PHE A 171 8.05 0.82 6.14
C PHE A 171 8.98 -0.21 5.48
N PRO A 172 8.64 -1.51 5.53
CA PRO A 172 9.55 -2.58 5.11
C PRO A 172 10.02 -2.45 3.65
N TYR A 173 9.15 -2.04 2.74
CA TYR A 173 9.51 -1.84 1.33
C TYR A 173 10.50 -0.66 1.13
N ILE A 174 10.46 0.37 1.99
CA ILE A 174 11.46 1.45 1.96
C ILE A 174 12.79 0.93 2.50
N ALA A 175 12.77 0.15 3.59
CA ALA A 175 13.98 -0.41 4.18
C ALA A 175 14.77 -1.29 3.21
N LEU A 176 14.06 -2.16 2.47
CA LEU A 176 14.63 -3.04 1.45
C LEU A 176 15.23 -2.29 0.25
N MET A 177 14.78 -1.07 0.00
CA MET A 177 15.30 -0.22 -1.07
C MET A 177 16.51 0.61 -0.62
N ILE A 178 16.49 1.14 0.60
CA ILE A 178 17.54 2.05 1.12
C ILE A 178 18.72 1.27 1.72
N SER A 179 18.40 0.21 2.46
CA SER A 179 19.33 -0.55 3.30
C SER A 179 19.14 -2.06 3.10
N PRO A 180 19.25 -2.58 1.86
CA PRO A 180 18.90 -3.96 1.53
C PRO A 180 19.65 -4.98 2.38
N ILE A 181 20.95 -4.75 2.63
CA ILE A 181 21.80 -5.72 3.35
C ILE A 181 21.45 -5.77 4.84
N PRO A 182 21.51 -4.65 5.61
CA PRO A 182 21.04 -4.65 6.99
C PRO A 182 19.61 -5.18 7.15
N SER A 183 18.70 -4.77 6.27
CA SER A 183 17.29 -5.20 6.33
C SER A 183 17.17 -6.72 6.17
N PHE A 184 17.86 -7.30 5.19
CA PHE A 184 17.83 -8.74 4.95
C PHE A 184 18.43 -9.53 6.12
N LEU A 185 19.53 -9.04 6.70
CA LEU A 185 20.13 -9.63 7.89
C LEU A 185 19.18 -9.59 9.09
N ILE A 186 18.51 -8.46 9.32
CA ILE A 186 17.52 -8.32 10.41
C ILE A 186 16.35 -9.30 10.19
N ILE A 187 15.84 -9.42 8.97
CA ILE A 187 14.78 -10.39 8.64
C ILE A 187 15.24 -11.82 8.93
N LEU A 188 16.46 -12.20 8.52
CA LEU A 188 17.03 -13.52 8.78
C LEU A 188 17.16 -13.81 10.28
N ILE A 189 17.73 -12.86 11.04
CA ILE A 189 17.96 -12.98 12.48
C ILE A 189 16.63 -13.05 13.25
N THR A 190 15.61 -12.30 12.83
CA THR A 190 14.32 -12.28 13.53
C THR A 190 13.41 -13.45 13.15
N SER A 191 13.51 -13.97 11.92
CA SER A 191 12.70 -15.10 11.46
C SER A 191 13.20 -16.47 11.95
N ALA A 192 14.51 -16.63 12.19
CA ALA A 192 15.08 -17.90 12.65
C ALA A 192 14.62 -18.32 14.06
N PRO A 193 14.57 -17.45 15.09
CA PRO A 193 14.10 -17.81 16.43
C PRO A 193 12.60 -18.07 16.50
N ILE A 194 11.77 -17.36 15.73
CA ILE A 194 10.31 -17.58 15.67
C ILE A 194 10.01 -19.02 15.24
N SER A 195 10.81 -19.54 14.31
CA SER A 195 10.71 -20.91 13.77
C SER A 195 11.16 -22.00 14.77
N ILE A 196 11.91 -21.62 15.81
CA ILE A 196 12.47 -22.50 16.84
C ILE A 196 11.64 -22.45 18.14
N LEU A 197 11.22 -21.24 18.58
CA LEU A 197 10.53 -21.01 19.86
C LEU A 197 9.04 -21.37 19.83
N PHE A 198 8.40 -21.38 18.66
CA PHE A 198 6.99 -21.74 18.51
C PHE A 198 6.81 -22.99 17.62
N PRO A 199 7.31 -24.17 18.04
CA PRO A 199 7.25 -25.39 17.23
C PRO A 199 5.81 -25.86 17.02
N LYS A 200 4.86 -25.59 17.93
CA LYS A 200 3.43 -25.86 17.71
C LYS A 200 2.78 -24.95 16.67
N ARG A 201 3.33 -23.75 16.42
CA ARG A 201 2.95 -22.90 15.29
C ARG A 201 3.58 -23.35 13.98
N ARG A 202 4.54 -24.30 13.94
CA ARG A 202 4.98 -24.94 12.68
C ARG A 202 3.85 -25.66 11.95
N LYS A 203 2.77 -26.07 12.64
CA LYS A 203 1.61 -26.68 11.99
C LYS A 203 0.74 -25.62 11.30
N ILE A 204 0.57 -24.44 11.91
CA ILE A 204 -0.09 -23.28 11.30
C ILE A 204 0.79 -22.66 10.20
N LEU A 205 2.11 -22.58 10.40
CA LEU A 205 3.14 -22.24 9.38
C LEU A 205 3.47 -23.42 8.43
N GLY A 206 2.81 -24.57 8.61
CA GLY A 206 2.94 -25.75 7.77
C GLY A 206 1.73 -25.91 6.86
N GLU A 207 0.55 -25.50 7.37
CA GLU A 207 -0.69 -25.32 6.61
C GLU A 207 -0.69 -23.97 5.84
N ILE A 208 -0.11 -22.92 6.43
CA ILE A 208 0.37 -21.71 5.73
C ILE A 208 1.81 -22.00 5.36
N GLY A 209 2.04 -22.76 4.29
CA GLY A 209 3.35 -23.29 3.90
C GLY A 209 4.52 -22.33 4.17
N GLY A 210 5.61 -22.88 4.73
CA GLY A 210 6.78 -22.10 5.13
C GLY A 210 7.18 -21.07 4.08
N VAL A 211 7.55 -19.86 4.55
CA VAL A 211 7.83 -18.65 3.75
C VAL A 211 7.67 -18.86 2.24
N ASP A 212 6.44 -18.77 1.75
CA ASP A 212 6.17 -18.87 0.32
C ASP A 212 6.81 -17.66 -0.38
N PHE A 213 7.92 -17.91 -1.06
CA PHE A 213 8.64 -16.89 -1.82
C PHE A 213 7.73 -16.21 -2.87
N GLY A 214 6.72 -16.90 -3.38
CA GLY A 214 5.70 -16.34 -4.26
C GLY A 214 4.83 -15.31 -3.54
N VAL A 215 4.46 -15.55 -2.28
CA VAL A 215 3.73 -14.58 -1.45
C VAL A 215 4.59 -13.36 -1.15
N ILE A 216 5.84 -13.55 -0.72
CA ILE A 216 6.76 -12.44 -0.46
C ILE A 216 6.97 -11.60 -1.73
N PHE A 217 7.25 -12.26 -2.85
CA PHE A 217 7.43 -11.59 -4.12
C PHE A 217 6.16 -10.83 -4.54
N GLY A 218 4.98 -11.43 -4.37
CA GLY A 218 3.70 -10.78 -4.64
C GLY A 218 3.46 -9.55 -3.78
N LEU A 219 3.80 -9.60 -2.48
CA LEU A 219 3.73 -8.45 -1.57
C LEU A 219 4.66 -7.31 -2.03
N MET A 220 5.92 -7.64 -2.32
CA MET A 220 6.89 -6.66 -2.84
C MET A 220 6.39 -6.04 -4.15
N LEU A 221 5.94 -6.87 -5.08
CA LEU A 221 5.40 -6.42 -6.36
C LEU A 221 4.27 -5.41 -6.15
N VAL A 222 3.30 -5.70 -5.28
CA VAL A 222 2.21 -4.77 -4.97
C VAL A 222 2.72 -3.48 -4.32
N TRP A 223 3.63 -3.56 -3.34
CA TRP A 223 4.16 -2.37 -2.68
C TRP A 223 4.87 -1.42 -3.63
N TYR A 224 5.80 -1.93 -4.44
CA TYR A 224 6.55 -1.09 -5.37
C TYR A 224 5.68 -0.64 -6.55
N ASP A 225 4.79 -1.48 -7.09
CA ASP A 225 3.88 -1.05 -8.15
C ASP A 225 2.94 0.08 -7.71
N ASN A 226 2.52 0.05 -6.44
CA ASN A 226 1.69 1.09 -5.85
C ASN A 226 2.38 2.45 -5.71
N MET A 227 3.72 2.51 -5.76
CA MET A 227 4.44 3.79 -5.89
C MET A 227 4.04 4.53 -7.17
N LEU A 228 3.97 3.83 -8.30
CA LEU A 228 3.55 4.40 -9.58
C LEU A 228 2.04 4.58 -9.67
N ASN A 229 1.27 3.60 -9.17
CA ASN A 229 -0.20 3.70 -9.17
C ASN A 229 -0.68 4.90 -8.35
N CYS A 230 -0.12 5.10 -7.15
CA CYS A 230 -0.48 6.23 -6.30
C CYS A 230 -0.11 7.57 -6.94
N LEU A 231 1.07 7.67 -7.56
CA LEU A 231 1.47 8.88 -8.28
C LEU A 231 0.48 9.24 -9.39
N SER A 232 0.03 8.24 -10.16
CA SER A 232 -1.00 8.46 -11.19
C SER A 232 -2.35 8.90 -10.60
N SER A 233 -2.78 8.29 -9.49
CA SER A 233 -4.01 8.66 -8.79
C SER A 233 -3.96 10.09 -8.25
N ILE A 234 -2.84 10.51 -7.67
CA ILE A 234 -2.65 11.89 -7.18
C ILE A 234 -2.64 12.87 -8.34
N ALA A 235 -1.94 12.56 -9.44
CA ALA A 235 -1.94 13.41 -10.62
C ALA A 235 -3.36 13.63 -11.17
N GLU A 236 -4.19 12.58 -11.22
CA GLU A 236 -5.60 12.72 -11.62
C GLU A 236 -6.42 13.60 -10.68
N ILE A 237 -6.23 13.48 -9.36
CA ILE A 237 -6.89 14.34 -8.37
C ILE A 237 -6.48 15.80 -8.59
N LEU A 238 -5.19 16.07 -8.76
CA LEU A 238 -4.66 17.42 -8.98
C LEU A 238 -5.13 18.03 -10.31
N MET A 239 -5.31 17.21 -11.35
CA MET A 239 -5.89 17.64 -12.63
C MET A 239 -7.41 17.84 -12.58
N GLY A 240 -8.06 17.65 -11.42
CA GLY A 240 -9.51 17.80 -11.27
C GLY A 240 -10.31 16.78 -12.09
N LYS A 241 -9.72 15.64 -12.47
CA LYS A 241 -10.44 14.60 -13.20
C LYS A 241 -11.41 13.91 -12.25
N GLU A 242 -12.70 14.05 -12.51
CA GLU A 242 -13.73 13.21 -11.90
C GLU A 242 -13.32 11.74 -12.07
N GLY A 243 -13.39 10.98 -10.98
CA GLY A 243 -12.96 9.59 -11.01
C GLY A 243 -13.87 8.78 -11.91
N GLU A 244 -13.42 8.45 -13.13
CA GLU A 244 -14.13 7.49 -13.98
C GLU A 244 -14.16 6.15 -13.23
N TRP A 245 -15.34 5.80 -12.69
CA TRP A 245 -15.50 4.52 -12.01
C TRP A 245 -15.55 3.42 -13.07
N ILE A 246 -14.44 2.69 -13.19
CA ILE A 246 -14.34 1.53 -14.06
C ILE A 246 -14.57 0.27 -13.22
N PRO A 247 -15.61 -0.53 -13.50
CA PRO A 247 -15.82 -1.78 -12.77
C PRO A 247 -14.60 -2.70 -12.95
N THR A 248 -14.12 -3.27 -11.85
CA THR A 248 -13.12 -4.34 -11.92
C THR A 248 -13.75 -5.55 -12.59
N GLU A 249 -13.01 -6.14 -13.53
CA GLU A 249 -13.37 -7.39 -14.18
C GLU A 249 -13.69 -8.47 -13.15
N ARG A 250 -14.77 -9.21 -13.38
CA ARG A 250 -15.18 -10.32 -12.52
C ARG A 250 -14.83 -11.64 -13.17
N ILE A 251 -14.48 -12.65 -12.38
CA ILE A 251 -14.16 -14.01 -12.82
C ILE A 251 -15.32 -14.57 -13.65
N LEU A 252 -16.56 -14.34 -13.20
CA LEU A 252 -17.78 -14.83 -13.87
C LEU A 252 -18.23 -13.98 -15.09
N LYS A 253 -17.66 -12.79 -15.28
CA LYS A 253 -18.00 -11.87 -16.39
C LYS A 253 -16.71 -11.32 -17.04
N ARG A 254 -15.94 -12.21 -17.69
CA ARG A 254 -14.69 -11.89 -18.42
C ARG A 254 -14.83 -10.98 -19.65
N ASN A 255 -16.05 -10.53 -19.98
CA ASN A 255 -16.32 -9.73 -21.18
C ASN A 255 -16.28 -8.21 -20.95
N ILE A 256 -15.72 -7.72 -19.83
CA ILE A 256 -15.47 -6.28 -19.72
C ILE A 256 -14.33 -5.93 -20.67
N TYR A 257 -14.64 -5.23 -21.76
CA TYR A 257 -13.66 -4.75 -22.72
C TYR A 257 -12.66 -3.82 -22.01
N VAL A 258 -11.47 -4.34 -21.74
CA VAL A 258 -10.35 -3.51 -21.27
C VAL A 258 -9.79 -2.76 -22.47
N ASP A 259 -9.84 -1.43 -22.42
CA ASP A 259 -9.19 -0.59 -23.42
C ASP A 259 -7.70 -0.93 -23.53
N GLY A 260 -7.32 -1.53 -24.66
CA GLY A 260 -5.94 -1.88 -24.97
C GLY A 260 -5.00 -0.68 -24.95
N GLY A 261 -5.51 0.52 -25.22
CA GLY A 261 -4.78 1.80 -25.12
C GLY A 261 -4.40 2.13 -23.68
N LYS A 262 -5.37 2.21 -22.76
CA LYS A 262 -5.13 2.40 -21.31
C LYS A 262 -4.14 1.37 -20.78
N ARG A 263 -4.30 0.10 -21.17
CA ARG A 263 -3.41 -0.98 -20.74
C ARG A 263 -1.95 -0.82 -21.21
N ARG A 264 -1.74 -0.46 -22.49
CA ARG A 264 -0.39 -0.19 -23.02
C ARG A 264 0.27 0.99 -22.32
N ARG A 265 -0.48 2.05 -22.01
CA ARG A 265 0.02 3.21 -21.25
C ARG A 265 0.55 2.81 -19.87
N GLU A 266 -0.18 1.95 -19.15
CA GLU A 266 0.24 1.46 -17.84
C GLU A 266 1.55 0.65 -17.90
N ALA A 267 1.72 -0.19 -18.92
CA ALA A 267 2.97 -0.94 -19.12
C ALA A 267 4.13 -0.01 -19.49
N ILE A 268 3.91 0.95 -20.40
CA ILE A 268 4.93 1.92 -20.83
C ILE A 268 5.41 2.75 -19.63
N LEU A 269 4.51 3.22 -18.77
CA LEU A 269 4.87 3.98 -17.57
C LEU A 269 5.89 3.22 -16.70
N ARG A 270 5.65 1.93 -16.46
CA ARG A 270 6.53 1.06 -15.67
C ARG A 270 7.86 0.80 -16.35
N ILE A 271 7.86 0.59 -17.67
CA ILE A 271 9.09 0.41 -18.45
C ILE A 271 9.95 1.67 -18.38
N LEU A 272 9.36 2.84 -18.63
CA LEU A 272 10.07 4.11 -18.57
C LEU A 272 10.63 4.38 -17.17
N ALA A 273 9.81 4.20 -16.12
CA ALA A 273 10.26 4.35 -14.74
C ALA A 273 11.45 3.42 -14.42
N SER A 274 11.39 2.17 -14.88
CA SER A 274 12.47 1.20 -14.67
C SER A 274 13.76 1.60 -15.39
N ILE A 275 13.66 2.04 -16.66
CA ILE A 275 14.81 2.53 -17.43
C ILE A 275 15.44 3.72 -16.72
N THR A 276 14.64 4.68 -16.26
CA THR A 276 15.13 5.85 -15.51
C THR A 276 15.92 5.43 -14.27
N ILE A 277 15.40 4.50 -13.47
CA ILE A 277 16.10 4.01 -12.28
C ILE A 277 17.39 3.27 -12.63
N VAL A 278 17.38 2.43 -13.67
CA VAL A 278 18.60 1.74 -14.13
C VAL A 278 19.66 2.73 -14.60
N LEU A 279 19.29 3.80 -15.32
CA LEU A 279 20.23 4.83 -15.74
C LEU A 279 20.86 5.56 -14.53
N PHE A 280 20.08 5.90 -13.51
CA PHE A 280 20.60 6.45 -12.26
C PHE A 280 21.53 5.47 -11.54
N PHE A 281 21.16 4.19 -11.48
CA PHE A 281 22.01 3.16 -10.88
C PHE A 281 23.33 2.99 -11.63
N VAL A 282 23.33 3.01 -12.97
CA VAL A 282 24.56 2.97 -13.78
C VAL A 282 25.45 4.16 -13.45
N ASN A 283 24.88 5.36 -13.29
CA ASN A 283 25.64 6.52 -12.86
C ASN A 283 26.27 6.33 -11.46
N ILE A 284 25.51 5.81 -10.49
CA ILE A 284 26.00 5.48 -9.14
C ILE A 284 27.13 4.44 -9.21
N LEU A 285 26.95 3.39 -10.01
CA LEU A 285 27.94 2.32 -10.20
C LEU A 285 29.29 2.87 -10.70
N LEU A 286 29.24 3.88 -11.57
CA LEU A 286 30.44 4.50 -12.16
C LEU A 286 31.07 5.59 -11.28
N THR A 287 30.34 6.13 -10.30
CA THR A 287 30.79 7.30 -9.51
C THR A 287 31.09 6.95 -8.05
N ASN A 288 30.14 6.33 -7.36
CA ASN A 288 30.12 6.19 -5.91
C ASN A 288 29.46 4.86 -5.50
N PHE A 289 29.92 3.76 -6.09
CA PHE A 289 29.36 2.45 -5.83
C PHE A 289 29.41 2.08 -4.34
N SER A 290 28.27 1.61 -3.82
CA SER A 290 28.09 1.01 -2.52
C SER A 290 27.23 -0.23 -2.70
N LEU A 291 27.50 -1.29 -1.94
CA LEU A 291 26.72 -2.53 -2.06
C LEU A 291 25.25 -2.32 -1.68
N ASN A 292 24.95 -1.35 -0.82
CA ASN A 292 23.57 -1.02 -0.44
C ASN A 292 22.81 -0.27 -1.55
N SER A 293 23.49 0.33 -2.53
CA SER A 293 22.83 1.03 -3.65
C SER A 293 22.08 0.07 -4.58
N THR A 294 22.37 -1.23 -4.54
CA THR A 294 21.64 -2.25 -5.32
C THR A 294 20.16 -2.33 -4.95
N GLY A 295 19.78 -1.86 -3.76
CA GLY A 295 18.38 -1.79 -3.33
C GLY A 295 17.52 -0.88 -4.25
N ILE A 296 18.15 0.10 -4.91
CA ILE A 296 17.49 0.96 -5.92
C ILE A 296 16.99 0.14 -7.12
N LEU A 297 17.63 -0.98 -7.45
CA LEU A 297 17.22 -1.82 -8.57
C LEU A 297 15.97 -2.65 -8.28
N LEU A 298 15.60 -2.84 -7.01
CA LEU A 298 14.45 -3.64 -6.61
C LEU A 298 13.12 -3.08 -7.19
N PRO A 299 12.76 -1.79 -7.01
CA PRO A 299 11.59 -1.23 -7.68
C PRO A 299 11.66 -1.33 -9.20
N ALA A 300 12.84 -1.11 -9.82
CA ALA A 300 12.98 -1.19 -11.27
C ALA A 300 12.69 -2.61 -11.81
N ALA A 301 13.23 -3.64 -11.17
CA ALA A 301 12.97 -5.02 -11.56
C ALA A 301 11.49 -5.39 -11.42
N LEU A 302 10.85 -4.96 -10.32
CA LEU A 302 9.44 -5.25 -10.06
C LEU A 302 8.49 -4.46 -10.97
N TRP A 303 8.84 -3.23 -11.35
CA TRP A 303 8.08 -2.47 -12.34
C TRP A 303 8.19 -3.09 -13.73
N LEU A 304 9.36 -3.58 -14.15
CA LEU A 304 9.48 -4.35 -15.41
C LEU A 304 8.63 -5.62 -15.39
N TYR A 305 8.65 -6.37 -14.27
CA TYR A 305 7.83 -7.55 -14.13
C TYR A 305 6.32 -7.22 -14.13
N SER A 306 5.94 -6.13 -13.47
CA SER A 306 4.59 -5.57 -13.51
C SER A 306 4.17 -5.23 -14.94
N ALA A 307 5.04 -4.60 -15.74
CA ALA A 307 4.78 -4.33 -17.15
C ALA A 307 4.60 -5.63 -17.97
N TYR A 308 5.41 -6.65 -17.71
CA TYR A 308 5.28 -7.96 -18.34
C TYR A 308 3.92 -8.61 -18.04
N LEU A 309 3.48 -8.62 -16.77
CA LEU A 309 2.16 -9.14 -16.39
C LEU A 309 1.04 -8.36 -17.05
N ILE A 310 1.15 -7.02 -17.04
CA ILE A 310 0.21 -6.13 -17.71
C ILE A 310 0.17 -6.43 -19.20
N ILE A 311 1.25 -6.78 -19.89
CA ILE A 311 1.20 -7.08 -21.34
C ILE A 311 0.64 -8.49 -21.60
N THR A 312 1.05 -9.48 -20.81
CA THR A 312 0.82 -10.90 -21.09
C THR A 312 -0.55 -11.45 -20.69
N ARG A 313 -1.43 -10.65 -20.07
CA ARG A 313 -2.78 -11.07 -19.58
C ARG A 313 -2.71 -12.11 -18.47
N LYS A 314 -1.59 -12.18 -17.75
CA LYS A 314 -1.42 -13.03 -16.57
C LYS A 314 -1.93 -12.32 -15.32
#